data_AF-A0AAD6YRG3-F1
#
_entry.id   AF-A0AAD6YRG3-F1
#
_cell.length_a   1.000
_cell.length_b   1.000
_cell.length_c   1.000
_cell.angle_alpha   90.00
_cell.angle_beta   90.00
_cell.angle_gamma   90.00
#
_symmetry.space_group_name_H-M   'P 1'
#
loop_
_entity.id
_entity.type
_entity.pdbx_description
1 polymer ?
#
loop_
_entity_poly.entity_id
_entity_poly.type
_entity_poly.pdbx_seq_one_letter_code
_entity_poly.pdbx_strand_id
1 'polypeptide(L)'
;MAATCPLLTLPGDVLLNILLFLSLPDILVVGQLCRGLHEYTLNSDYLWHQLLRKDPSNLPLDVEPYVDQADIPATMLQKVVTRGLRLDHNWRRSNPRIKALIRIGGMDNVSQMQLIGSDWLVVLRRSPSSLSVWRVVDTKRAFRTAFIDLPDSTVPLKFAATMHRQCRELSIALISATKSGTLLSAYSIPLNPQVDDSSAATFNLASPRVICNICRPETDGQFYEVHIHSHLIAVGIHSVLPPVYRILFINSLTAVQCLVDPEWPEQVTQFHFKVYPRHLVLTGVRSQSTLVVRIHDLPPAMSRSATANSSSLLESVSLIESLAAPVAEYESPTISDLDYTLCADSTRNVSHISSISFHSLIRRADDYIFHFPLVCGAKWLEGSAGTGKPSFIHRFSTHTSASAEIVCLGETGSRAVWLERRWTSDEYTLMKGTFSPNRGNPVVVEPLLARHLALPFELRMCQALAFEESTGRVCVAVHSGELYILEF
;
A
#
# COMPACT_ATOMS: atom_id res chain seq x y z
N MET A 1 3.58 -30.92 46.99
CA MET A 1 3.74 -29.46 46.75
C MET A 1 3.98 -29.27 45.27
N ALA A 2 3.12 -28.53 44.57
CA ALA A 2 3.36 -28.22 43.16
C ALA A 2 4.54 -27.23 43.06
N ALA A 3 5.55 -27.54 42.26
CA ALA A 3 6.66 -26.63 42.03
C ALA A 3 6.13 -25.35 41.38
N THR A 4 6.20 -24.23 42.09
CA THR A 4 5.84 -22.91 41.56
C THR A 4 6.91 -22.48 40.55
N CYS A 5 6.48 -22.05 39.36
CA CYS A 5 7.40 -21.55 38.33
C CYS A 5 8.18 -20.34 38.89
N PRO A 6 9.52 -20.37 38.94
CA PRO A 6 10.33 -19.30 39.55
C PRO A 6 10.20 -17.95 38.82
N LEU A 7 9.74 -17.94 37.56
CA LEU A 7 9.44 -16.70 36.84
C LEU A 7 8.22 -15.98 37.43
N LEU A 8 7.24 -16.72 37.95
CA LEU A 8 6.03 -16.15 38.55
C LEU A 8 6.25 -15.63 39.98
N THR A 9 7.41 -15.92 40.59
CA THR A 9 7.79 -15.34 41.88
C THR A 9 8.48 -13.98 41.74
N LEU A 10 8.81 -13.56 40.51
CA LEU A 10 9.41 -12.26 40.24
C LEU A 10 8.38 -11.12 40.35
N PRO A 11 8.80 -9.91 40.72
CA PRO A 11 7.99 -8.70 40.55
C PRO A 11 7.51 -8.54 39.09
N GLY A 12 6.28 -8.07 38.92
CA GLY A 12 5.62 -8.02 37.61
C GLY A 12 6.35 -7.15 36.59
N ASP A 13 7.03 -6.09 37.01
CA ASP A 13 7.87 -5.21 36.21
C ASP A 13 9.17 -5.88 35.77
N VAL A 14 9.80 -6.67 36.64
CA VAL A 14 10.98 -7.48 36.29
C VAL A 14 10.61 -8.55 35.27
N LEU A 15 9.49 -9.25 35.48
CA LEU A 15 8.97 -10.22 34.51
C LEU A 15 8.67 -9.55 33.16
N LEU A 16 8.01 -8.39 33.17
CA LEU A 16 7.73 -7.62 31.96
C LEU A 16 9.01 -7.28 31.20
N ASN A 17 10.02 -6.76 31.90
CA ASN A 17 11.31 -6.42 31.29
C ASN A 17 11.98 -7.64 30.66
N ILE A 18 11.96 -8.80 31.33
CA ILE A 18 12.48 -10.06 30.78
C ILE A 18 11.74 -10.41 29.48
N LEU A 19 10.41 -10.33 29.47
CA LEU A 19 9.59 -10.66 28.29
C LEU A 19 9.86 -9.68 27.13
N LEU A 20 10.15 -8.40 27.39
CA LEU A 20 10.49 -7.44 26.35
C LEU A 20 11.82 -7.72 25.63
N PHE A 21 12.66 -8.62 26.16
CA PHE A 21 13.86 -9.11 25.45
C PHE A 21 13.56 -10.22 24.45
N LEU A 22 12.39 -10.85 24.52
CA LEU A 22 12.01 -11.96 23.66
C LEU A 22 11.43 -11.49 22.32
N SER A 23 11.46 -12.36 21.32
CA SER A 23 10.78 -12.14 20.04
C SER A 23 9.28 -12.43 20.14
N LEU A 24 8.48 -11.96 19.18
CA LEU A 24 7.04 -12.26 19.12
C LEU A 24 6.74 -13.78 19.15
N PRO A 25 7.44 -14.63 18.37
CA PRO A 25 7.29 -16.09 18.47
C PRO A 25 7.61 -16.65 19.87
N ASP A 26 8.70 -16.19 20.49
CA ASP A 26 9.13 -16.69 21.80
C ASP A 26 8.10 -16.37 22.89
N ILE A 27 7.45 -15.20 22.81
CA ILE A 27 6.38 -14.81 23.74
C ILE A 27 5.19 -15.76 23.64
N LEU A 28 4.82 -16.18 22.43
CA LEU A 28 3.75 -17.17 22.24
C LEU A 28 4.14 -18.52 22.84
N VAL A 29 5.41 -18.92 22.77
CA VAL A 29 5.92 -20.15 23.40
C VAL A 29 5.91 -20.04 24.92
N VAL A 30 6.35 -18.92 25.49
CA VAL A 30 6.32 -18.67 26.94
C VAL A 30 4.90 -18.75 27.49
N GLY A 31 3.92 -18.19 26.76
CA GLY A 31 2.51 -18.27 27.13
C GLY A 31 1.94 -19.69 27.14
N GLN A 32 2.63 -20.69 26.56
CA GLN A 32 2.22 -22.10 26.58
C GLN A 32 2.83 -22.90 27.74
N LEU A 33 3.77 -22.32 28.51
CA LEU A 33 4.49 -23.06 29.56
C LEU A 33 3.63 -23.35 30.80
N CYS A 34 2.82 -22.38 31.26
CA CYS A 34 1.92 -22.57 32.40
C CYS A 34 0.77 -21.54 32.41
N ARG A 35 -0.28 -21.79 33.20
CA ARG A 35 -1.48 -20.92 33.25
C ARG A 35 -1.18 -19.48 33.69
N GLY A 36 -0.29 -19.28 34.66
CA GLY A 36 0.06 -17.92 35.12
C GLY A 36 0.78 -17.10 34.06
N LEU A 37 1.73 -17.71 33.33
CA LEU A 37 2.40 -17.06 32.20
C LEU A 37 1.45 -16.85 31.02
N HIS A 38 0.53 -17.79 30.78
CA HIS A 38 -0.52 -17.64 29.78
C HIS A 38 -1.38 -16.41 30.07
N GLU A 39 -1.92 -16.29 31.28
CA GLU A 39 -2.75 -15.17 31.69
C GLU A 39 -1.99 -13.83 31.63
N TYR A 40 -0.75 -13.81 32.12
CA TYR A 40 0.09 -12.61 32.08
C TYR A 40 0.40 -12.16 30.63
N THR A 41 0.80 -13.09 29.77
CA THR A 41 1.12 -12.77 28.37
C THR A 41 -0.13 -12.43 27.56
N LEU A 42 -1.28 -13.04 27.82
CA LEU A 42 -2.53 -12.78 27.12
C LEU A 42 -3.14 -11.41 27.46
N ASN A 43 -3.10 -11.01 28.73
CA ASN A 43 -3.83 -9.84 29.22
C ASN A 43 -2.97 -8.57 29.35
N SER A 44 -1.66 -8.64 29.12
CA SER A 44 -0.78 -7.47 29.25
C SER A 44 -0.78 -6.63 27.98
N ASP A 45 -1.66 -5.62 27.91
CA ASP A 45 -1.67 -4.62 26.83
C ASP A 45 -0.30 -3.96 26.67
N TYR A 46 0.31 -3.54 27.77
CA TYR A 46 1.62 -2.89 27.73
C TYR A 46 2.69 -3.76 27.05
N LEU A 47 2.73 -5.07 27.34
CA LEU A 47 3.70 -5.99 26.74
C LEU A 47 3.57 -6.02 25.21
N TRP A 48 2.37 -6.28 24.69
CA TRP A 48 2.15 -6.42 23.24
C TRP A 48 2.44 -5.13 22.48
N HIS A 49 2.00 -3.99 23.00
CA HIS A 49 2.26 -2.70 22.35
C HIS A 49 3.75 -2.35 22.33
N GLN A 50 4.49 -2.66 23.40
CA GLN A 50 5.93 -2.43 23.43
C GLN A 50 6.70 -3.39 22.52
N LEU A 51 6.29 -4.66 22.43
CA LEU A 51 6.88 -5.62 21.49
C LEU A 51 6.68 -5.16 20.04
N LEU A 52 5.49 -4.70 19.69
CA LEU A 52 5.20 -4.19 18.35
C LEU A 52 5.89 -2.85 18.05
N ARG A 53 6.06 -1.98 19.06
CA ARG A 53 6.82 -0.74 18.91
C ARG A 53 8.31 -0.98 18.75
N LYS A 54 8.85 -1.98 19.45
CA LYS A 54 10.26 -2.40 19.32
C LYS A 54 10.56 -2.91 17.92
N ASP A 55 9.56 -3.53 17.30
CA ASP A 55 9.71 -4.20 16.02
C ASP A 55 8.53 -3.96 15.06
N PRO A 56 8.36 -2.70 14.59
CA PRO A 56 7.18 -2.31 13.80
C PRO A 56 7.22 -2.85 12.37
N SER A 57 8.40 -3.29 11.89
CA SER A 57 8.64 -3.53 10.47
C SER A 57 8.79 -5.01 10.10
N ASN A 58 8.87 -5.93 11.06
CA ASN A 58 9.08 -7.34 10.73
C ASN A 58 7.81 -8.12 10.40
N LEU A 59 6.63 -7.61 10.74
CA LEU A 59 5.41 -8.34 10.52
C LEU A 59 4.29 -7.42 10.03
N PRO A 60 3.91 -7.51 8.75
CA PRO A 60 2.71 -6.86 8.24
C PRO A 60 1.49 -7.41 8.97
N LEU A 61 0.89 -6.60 9.85
CA LEU A 61 -0.25 -7.00 10.67
C LEU A 61 -1.55 -6.61 9.98
N ASP A 62 -2.51 -7.55 9.92
CA ASP A 62 -3.86 -7.30 9.43
C ASP A 62 -4.67 -6.54 10.49
N VAL A 63 -4.39 -5.25 10.59
CA VAL A 63 -5.07 -4.29 11.45
C VAL A 63 -5.89 -3.33 10.60
N GLU A 64 -7.08 -2.98 11.09
CA GLU A 64 -7.92 -1.98 10.44
C GLU A 64 -7.20 -0.62 10.31
N PRO A 65 -7.23 0.01 9.13
CA PRO A 65 -6.36 1.13 8.82
C PRO A 65 -6.55 2.44 9.60
N TYR A 66 -7.61 2.55 10.41
CA TYR A 66 -7.89 3.75 11.22
C TYR A 66 -7.97 3.48 12.71
N VAL A 67 -7.72 2.24 13.12
CA VAL A 67 -7.61 1.91 14.54
C VAL A 67 -6.18 2.21 14.93
N ASP A 68 -5.97 3.15 15.84
CA ASP A 68 -4.65 3.36 16.41
C ASP A 68 -4.21 2.03 17.01
N GLN A 69 -3.02 1.59 16.63
CA GLN A 69 -2.47 0.35 17.15
C GLN A 69 -2.42 0.36 18.68
N ALA A 70 -2.29 1.53 19.30
CA ALA A 70 -2.33 1.73 20.76
C ALA A 70 -3.70 1.44 21.40
N ASP A 71 -4.78 1.46 20.62
CA ASP A 71 -6.16 1.25 21.10
C ASP A 71 -6.60 -0.21 20.96
N ILE A 72 -5.78 -1.08 20.39
CA ILE A 72 -6.14 -2.49 20.12
C ILE A 72 -5.86 -3.33 21.36
N PRO A 73 -6.85 -4.03 21.92
CA PRO A 73 -6.62 -4.91 23.07
C PRO A 73 -5.58 -6.00 22.77
N ALA A 74 -4.77 -6.36 23.77
CA ALA A 74 -3.74 -7.41 23.70
C ALA A 74 -4.27 -8.72 23.11
N THR A 75 -5.47 -9.12 23.51
CA THR A 75 -6.11 -10.36 23.03
C THR A 75 -6.37 -10.34 21.53
N MET A 76 -6.66 -9.17 20.94
CA MET A 76 -6.81 -8.99 19.51
C MET A 76 -5.45 -8.89 18.82
N LEU A 77 -4.50 -8.12 19.39
CA LEU A 77 -3.13 -8.04 18.89
C LEU A 77 -2.48 -9.41 18.80
N GLN A 78 -2.60 -10.25 19.83
CA GLN A 78 -2.07 -11.61 19.82
C GLN A 78 -2.65 -12.45 18.68
N LYS A 79 -3.96 -12.36 18.41
CA LYS A 79 -4.61 -13.08 17.30
C LYS A 79 -4.06 -12.60 15.95
N VAL A 80 -3.96 -11.29 15.75
CA VAL A 80 -3.44 -10.69 14.52
C VAL A 80 -1.97 -11.04 14.32
N VAL A 81 -1.13 -10.94 15.36
CA VAL A 81 0.28 -11.36 15.33
C VAL A 81 0.40 -12.84 15.02
N THR A 82 -0.41 -13.70 15.65
CA THR A 82 -0.39 -15.14 15.37
C THR A 82 -0.76 -15.43 13.91
N ARG A 83 -1.75 -14.72 13.35
CA ARG A 83 -2.12 -14.82 11.93
C ARG A 83 -0.96 -14.35 11.04
N GLY A 84 -0.36 -13.20 11.34
CA GLY A 84 0.78 -12.64 10.62
C GLY A 84 1.97 -13.60 10.61
N LEU A 85 2.32 -14.20 11.76
CA LEU A 85 3.43 -15.16 11.88
C LEU A 85 3.15 -16.46 11.09
N ARG A 86 1.91 -16.95 11.10
CA ARG A 86 1.51 -18.11 10.28
C ARG A 86 1.63 -17.81 8.80
N LEU A 87 1.19 -16.62 8.38
CA LEU A 87 1.33 -16.16 7.02
C LEU A 87 2.80 -16.02 6.64
N ASP A 88 3.63 -15.40 7.49
CA ASP A 88 5.07 -15.26 7.24
C ASP A 88 5.76 -16.61 7.07
N HIS A 89 5.44 -17.55 7.96
CA HIS A 89 5.94 -18.92 7.84
C HIS A 89 5.48 -19.60 6.54
N ASN A 90 4.22 -19.41 6.12
CA ASN A 90 3.75 -19.98 4.85
C ASN A 90 4.41 -19.32 3.64
N TRP A 91 4.55 -17.99 3.66
CA TRP A 91 5.10 -17.17 2.58
C TRP A 91 6.58 -17.45 2.32
N ARG A 92 7.34 -17.76 3.38
CA ARG A 92 8.76 -18.15 3.28
C ARG A 92 8.99 -19.57 2.76
N ARG A 93 7.95 -20.38 2.57
CA ARG A 93 8.11 -21.71 1.95
C ARG A 93 8.43 -21.58 0.47
N SER A 94 9.17 -22.55 -0.06
CA SER A 94 9.41 -22.66 -1.51
C SER A 94 8.12 -22.87 -2.30
N ASN A 95 7.10 -23.46 -1.69
CA ASN A 95 5.76 -23.60 -2.23
C ASN A 95 4.75 -23.18 -1.15
N PRO A 96 4.39 -21.89 -1.06
CA PRO A 96 3.35 -21.42 -0.16
C PRO A 96 2.04 -22.16 -0.42
N ARG A 97 1.35 -22.53 0.66
CA ARG A 97 0.05 -23.19 0.55
C ARG A 97 -1.01 -22.16 0.25
N ILE A 98 -1.82 -22.41 -0.78
CA ILE A 98 -3.02 -21.61 -1.06
C ILE A 98 -4.14 -22.13 -0.16
N LYS A 99 -4.64 -21.26 0.71
CA LYS A 99 -5.79 -21.51 1.56
C LYS A 99 -7.10 -21.48 0.78
N ALA A 100 -7.23 -20.55 -0.16
CA ALA A 100 -8.42 -20.40 -0.99
C ALA A 100 -8.12 -19.81 -2.37
N LEU A 101 -8.92 -20.21 -3.35
CA LEU A 101 -8.95 -19.66 -4.70
C LEU A 101 -10.40 -19.27 -5.02
N ILE A 102 -10.69 -17.96 -5.03
CA ILE A 102 -12.02 -17.42 -5.31
C ILE A 102 -12.06 -16.93 -6.74
N ARG A 103 -13.10 -17.29 -7.49
CA ARG A 103 -13.37 -16.76 -8.83
C ARG A 103 -14.49 -15.72 -8.77
N ILE A 104 -14.26 -14.56 -9.36
CA ILE A 104 -15.22 -13.50 -9.57
C ILE A 104 -15.39 -13.35 -11.09
N GLY A 105 -16.55 -13.76 -11.61
CA GLY A 105 -16.84 -13.70 -13.04
C GLY A 105 -17.51 -12.40 -13.49
N GLY A 106 -17.57 -12.20 -14.80
CA GLY A 106 -18.29 -11.08 -15.43
C GLY A 106 -17.57 -9.73 -15.39
N MET A 107 -16.23 -9.76 -15.31
CA MET A 107 -15.37 -8.59 -15.15
C MET A 107 -14.51 -8.36 -16.38
N ASP A 108 -15.11 -8.07 -17.54
CA ASP A 108 -14.34 -7.88 -18.78
C ASP A 108 -13.37 -6.69 -18.69
N ASN A 109 -12.15 -6.89 -19.20
CA ASN A 109 -11.12 -5.86 -19.41
C ASN A 109 -10.76 -5.03 -18.16
N VAL A 110 -10.40 -5.72 -17.06
CA VAL A 110 -9.87 -5.07 -15.85
C VAL A 110 -8.51 -4.43 -16.16
N SER A 111 -8.40 -3.12 -15.94
CA SER A 111 -7.15 -2.38 -16.18
C SER A 111 -6.35 -2.12 -14.91
N GLN A 112 -7.02 -1.98 -13.77
CA GLN A 112 -6.36 -1.72 -12.48
C GLN A 112 -7.20 -2.31 -11.35
N MET A 113 -6.53 -2.80 -10.31
CA MET A 113 -7.13 -3.27 -9.08
C MET A 113 -6.41 -2.66 -7.88
N GLN A 114 -7.13 -2.46 -6.78
CA GLN A 114 -6.55 -2.06 -5.50
C GLN A 114 -7.28 -2.77 -4.38
N LEU A 115 -6.53 -3.44 -3.50
CA LEU A 115 -7.04 -3.96 -2.24
C LEU A 115 -6.98 -2.86 -1.18
N ILE A 116 -8.02 -2.76 -0.37
CA ILE A 116 -8.15 -1.74 0.67
C ILE A 116 -8.48 -2.45 1.98
N GLY A 117 -7.44 -2.60 2.80
CA GLY A 117 -7.49 -3.48 3.96
C GLY A 117 -7.74 -4.94 3.55
N SER A 118 -8.29 -5.71 4.48
CA SER A 118 -8.47 -7.15 4.34
C SER A 118 -9.75 -7.58 3.65
N ASP A 119 -10.67 -6.66 3.34
CA ASP A 119 -12.03 -7.03 2.90
C ASP A 119 -12.49 -6.35 1.61
N TRP A 120 -11.84 -5.27 1.17
CA TRP A 120 -12.36 -4.47 0.05
C TRP A 120 -11.44 -4.54 -1.15
N LEU A 121 -12.05 -4.69 -2.32
CA LEU A 121 -11.38 -4.72 -3.61
C LEU A 121 -12.06 -3.71 -4.54
N VAL A 122 -11.29 -2.76 -5.04
CA VAL A 122 -11.74 -1.81 -6.07
C VAL A 122 -11.19 -2.23 -7.40
N VAL A 123 -12.07 -2.30 -8.41
CA VAL A 123 -11.73 -2.76 -9.75
C VAL A 123 -12.16 -1.73 -10.78
N LEU A 124 -11.21 -1.33 -11.62
CA LEU A 124 -11.41 -0.44 -12.75
C LEU A 124 -11.42 -1.25 -14.06
N ARG A 125 -12.47 -1.07 -14.86
CA ARG A 125 -12.67 -1.70 -16.17
C ARG A 125 -12.60 -0.66 -17.28
N ARG A 126 -12.05 -1.03 -18.44
CA ARG A 126 -11.94 -0.14 -19.61
C ARG A 126 -13.11 -0.24 -20.59
N SER A 127 -13.73 -1.40 -20.76
CA SER A 127 -14.80 -1.58 -21.75
C SER A 127 -15.82 -2.63 -21.28
N PRO A 128 -17.05 -2.21 -20.91
CA PRO A 128 -17.47 -0.82 -20.69
C PRO A 128 -16.66 -0.15 -19.56
N SER A 129 -16.43 1.15 -19.70
CA SER A 129 -15.69 1.93 -18.70
C SER A 129 -16.50 2.02 -17.42
N SER A 130 -16.01 1.37 -16.36
CA SER A 130 -16.73 1.32 -15.09
C SER A 130 -15.78 1.08 -13.92
N LEU A 131 -16.19 1.54 -12.74
CA LEU A 131 -15.52 1.26 -11.49
C LEU A 131 -16.46 0.50 -10.57
N SER A 132 -15.95 -0.56 -9.95
CA SER A 132 -16.75 -1.41 -9.06
C SER A 132 -16.03 -1.65 -7.75
N VAL A 133 -16.80 -1.70 -6.67
CA VAL A 133 -16.31 -1.99 -5.32
C VAL A 133 -16.88 -3.33 -4.91
N TRP A 134 -16.01 -4.21 -4.43
CA TRP A 134 -16.32 -5.56 -4.01
C TRP A 134 -15.93 -5.74 -2.55
N ARG A 135 -16.79 -6.42 -1.80
CA ARG A 135 -16.45 -6.95 -0.48
C ARG A 135 -16.11 -8.43 -0.64
N VAL A 136 -14.96 -8.83 -0.12
CA VAL A 136 -14.41 -10.18 -0.16
C VAL A 136 -14.51 -10.73 1.27
N VAL A 137 -15.49 -11.59 1.51
CA VAL A 137 -15.79 -12.14 2.84
C VAL A 137 -15.37 -13.60 2.92
N ASP A 138 -14.61 -13.94 3.97
CA ASP A 138 -14.32 -15.31 4.42
C ASP A 138 -13.94 -16.31 3.34
N THR A 139 -12.92 -15.97 2.54
CA THR A 139 -12.21 -16.87 1.60
C THR A 139 -13.08 -17.59 0.57
N LYS A 140 -14.38 -17.30 0.51
CA LYS A 140 -15.38 -18.11 -0.19
C LYS A 140 -16.26 -17.30 -1.10
N ARG A 141 -16.50 -16.02 -0.76
CA ARG A 141 -17.47 -15.19 -1.48
C ARG A 141 -16.91 -13.78 -1.67
N ALA A 142 -17.19 -13.24 -2.83
CA ALA A 142 -17.04 -11.83 -3.10
C ALA A 142 -18.34 -11.32 -3.71
N PHE A 143 -18.78 -10.15 -3.29
CA PHE A 143 -19.99 -9.53 -3.81
C PHE A 143 -19.76 -8.05 -4.07
N ARG A 144 -20.41 -7.55 -5.12
CA ARG A 144 -20.31 -6.15 -5.53
C ARG A 144 -21.20 -5.30 -4.62
N THR A 145 -20.60 -4.30 -3.99
CA THR A 145 -21.26 -3.40 -3.04
C THR A 145 -21.58 -2.04 -3.65
N ALA A 146 -20.76 -1.59 -4.60
CA ALA A 146 -20.99 -0.35 -5.33
C ALA A 146 -20.51 -0.46 -6.77
N PHE A 147 -21.07 0.39 -7.62
CA PHE A 147 -20.79 0.43 -9.04
C PHE A 147 -20.96 1.87 -9.55
N ILE A 148 -20.00 2.31 -10.36
CA ILE A 148 -19.97 3.61 -11.02
C ILE A 148 -19.80 3.34 -12.51
N ASP A 149 -20.84 3.66 -13.28
CA ASP A 149 -20.75 3.74 -14.74
C ASP A 149 -20.03 5.04 -15.11
N LEU A 150 -18.99 4.92 -15.93
CA LEU A 150 -18.29 6.07 -16.47
C LEU A 150 -18.91 6.43 -17.82
N PRO A 151 -19.01 7.73 -18.18
CA PRO A 151 -19.55 8.12 -19.46
C PRO A 151 -18.73 7.51 -20.60
N ASP A 152 -19.39 7.05 -21.67
CA ASP A 152 -18.75 6.45 -22.86
C ASP A 152 -17.73 7.37 -23.53
N SER A 153 -17.83 8.68 -23.31
CA SER A 153 -16.88 9.69 -23.80
C SER A 153 -15.56 9.73 -23.01
N THR A 154 -15.43 8.93 -21.95
CA THR A 154 -14.27 8.93 -21.06
C THR A 154 -13.56 7.59 -21.09
N VAL A 155 -12.23 7.61 -21.04
CA VAL A 155 -11.40 6.41 -20.94
C VAL A 155 -10.69 6.43 -19.60
N PRO A 156 -10.97 5.48 -18.69
CA PRO A 156 -10.34 5.48 -17.38
C PRO A 156 -8.85 5.17 -17.50
N LEU A 157 -8.02 5.99 -16.85
CA LEU A 157 -6.57 5.89 -16.89
C LEU A 157 -6.04 5.22 -15.63
N LYS A 158 -6.27 5.84 -14.47
CA LYS A 158 -5.75 5.41 -13.17
C LYS A 158 -6.71 5.84 -12.07
N PHE A 159 -6.82 5.04 -11.03
CA PHE A 159 -7.50 5.43 -9.80
C PHE A 159 -6.61 5.19 -8.58
N ALA A 160 -6.96 5.87 -7.50
CA ALA A 160 -6.55 5.52 -6.15
C ALA A 160 -7.79 5.51 -5.27
N ALA A 161 -7.73 4.71 -4.21
CA ALA A 161 -8.81 4.59 -3.26
C ALA A 161 -8.26 4.40 -1.84
N THR A 162 -8.98 4.96 -0.87
CA THR A 162 -8.67 4.83 0.54
C THR A 162 -9.97 4.77 1.33
N MET A 163 -9.91 4.18 2.51
CA MET A 163 -11.07 4.09 3.38
C MET A 163 -11.09 5.30 4.34
N HIS A 164 -12.21 5.53 5.02
CA HIS A 164 -12.39 6.69 5.91
C HIS A 164 -13.42 6.37 7.00
N ARG A 165 -13.43 7.17 8.09
CA ARG A 165 -14.39 7.12 9.21
C ARG A 165 -14.62 5.70 9.75
N GLN A 166 -13.60 5.10 10.38
CA GLN A 166 -13.75 3.78 11.03
C GLN A 166 -14.30 2.71 10.06
N CYS A 167 -13.77 2.66 8.84
CA CYS A 167 -14.14 1.65 7.85
C CYS A 167 -15.59 1.75 7.30
N ARG A 168 -16.21 2.94 7.36
CA ARG A 168 -17.61 3.14 6.92
C ARG A 168 -17.77 3.89 5.61
N GLU A 169 -16.70 4.46 5.09
CA GLU A 169 -16.76 5.25 3.86
C GLU A 169 -15.52 4.96 3.02
N LEU A 170 -15.71 4.78 1.72
CA LEU A 170 -14.64 4.59 0.77
C LEU A 170 -14.52 5.82 -0.11
N SER A 171 -13.35 6.44 -0.11
CA SER A 171 -13.02 7.56 -1.00
C SER A 171 -12.26 7.02 -2.20
N ILE A 172 -12.69 7.40 -3.40
CA ILE A 172 -12.08 6.99 -4.67
C ILE A 172 -11.84 8.24 -5.50
N ALA A 173 -10.68 8.34 -6.13
CA ALA A 173 -10.32 9.40 -7.05
C ALA A 173 -9.84 8.74 -8.34
N LEU A 174 -10.50 9.11 -9.43
CA LEU A 174 -10.35 8.50 -10.74
C LEU A 174 -9.89 9.58 -11.72
N ILE A 175 -8.81 9.28 -12.44
CA ILE A 175 -8.38 10.03 -13.61
C ILE A 175 -8.92 9.33 -14.85
N SER A 176 -9.61 10.08 -15.70
CA SER A 176 -10.07 9.63 -17.01
C SER A 176 -9.59 10.58 -18.10
N ALA A 177 -9.23 10.04 -19.26
CA ALA A 177 -9.06 10.82 -20.49
C ALA A 177 -10.43 11.19 -21.05
N THR A 178 -10.52 12.37 -21.64
CA THR A 178 -11.69 12.91 -22.33
C THR A 178 -11.24 13.45 -23.69
N LYS A 179 -12.19 13.79 -24.57
CA LYS A 179 -11.86 14.39 -25.88
C LYS A 179 -11.10 15.73 -25.79
N SER A 180 -11.21 16.45 -24.67
CA SER A 180 -10.66 17.79 -24.48
C SER A 180 -9.50 17.85 -23.48
N GLY A 181 -9.07 16.71 -22.93
CA GLY A 181 -8.04 16.66 -21.89
C GLY A 181 -8.33 15.58 -20.85
N THR A 182 -8.07 15.88 -19.59
CA THR A 182 -8.21 14.90 -18.49
C THR A 182 -9.24 15.35 -17.46
N LEU A 183 -9.96 14.38 -16.89
CA LEU A 183 -10.99 14.58 -15.87
C LEU A 183 -10.56 13.85 -14.60
N LEU A 184 -10.51 14.58 -13.50
CA LEU A 184 -10.46 14.02 -12.16
C LEU A 184 -11.88 13.95 -11.60
N SER A 185 -12.34 12.76 -11.23
CA SER A 185 -13.61 12.55 -10.53
C SER A 185 -13.33 11.88 -9.19
N ALA A 186 -13.79 12.49 -8.10
CA ALA A 186 -13.68 11.93 -6.77
C ALA A 186 -15.06 11.55 -6.23
N TYR A 187 -15.16 10.37 -5.62
CA TYR A 187 -16.36 9.77 -5.10
C TYR A 187 -16.17 9.37 -3.65
N SER A 188 -17.23 9.48 -2.85
CA SER A 188 -17.38 8.88 -1.54
C SER A 188 -18.48 7.80 -1.64
N ILE A 189 -18.20 6.61 -1.15
CA ILE A 189 -19.12 5.47 -1.18
C ILE A 189 -19.34 5.02 0.26
N PRO A 190 -20.57 5.15 0.81
CA PRO A 190 -20.86 4.63 2.13
C PRO A 190 -20.80 3.11 2.12
N LEU A 191 -20.01 2.53 3.02
CA LEU A 191 -19.88 1.10 3.24
C LEU A 191 -20.83 0.69 4.36
N ASN A 192 -21.68 -0.30 4.11
CA ASN A 192 -22.52 -0.90 5.16
C ASN A 192 -21.82 -2.16 5.70
N PRO A 193 -21.20 -2.12 6.89
CA PRO A 193 -20.51 -3.28 7.44
C PRO A 193 -21.48 -4.38 7.91
N GLN A 194 -22.72 -4.03 8.26
CA GLN A 194 -23.69 -4.90 8.96
C GLN A 194 -24.56 -5.78 8.04
N VAL A 195 -24.13 -6.05 6.81
CA VAL A 195 -24.87 -7.01 5.99
C VAL A 195 -24.58 -8.42 6.52
N ASP A 196 -25.48 -8.93 7.37
CA ASP A 196 -25.42 -10.28 7.92
C ASP A 196 -25.38 -11.31 6.77
N ASP A 197 -24.42 -12.23 6.83
CA ASP A 197 -24.15 -13.27 5.83
C ASP A 197 -25.36 -14.17 5.51
N SER A 198 -26.42 -14.11 6.32
CA SER A 198 -27.60 -14.96 6.24
C SER A 198 -28.64 -14.51 5.20
N SER A 199 -28.59 -13.26 4.70
CA SER A 199 -29.63 -12.73 3.79
C SER A 199 -29.09 -12.32 2.42
N ALA A 200 -28.71 -13.30 1.61
CA ALA A 200 -28.17 -13.09 0.25
C ALA A 200 -29.14 -12.44 -0.77
N ALA A 201 -30.38 -12.06 -0.37
CA ALA A 201 -31.46 -11.82 -1.32
C ALA A 201 -31.61 -10.38 -1.84
N THR A 202 -31.09 -9.35 -1.16
CA THR A 202 -31.19 -7.96 -1.65
C THR A 202 -30.05 -7.10 -1.13
N PHE A 203 -28.89 -7.14 -1.78
CA PHE A 203 -27.82 -6.18 -1.53
C PHE A 203 -28.20 -4.86 -2.21
N ASN A 204 -28.65 -3.89 -1.41
CA ASN A 204 -28.81 -2.51 -1.90
C ASN A 204 -27.42 -1.97 -2.25
N LEU A 205 -27.16 -1.74 -3.53
CA LEU A 205 -25.92 -1.13 -3.99
C LEU A 205 -25.79 0.26 -3.35
N ALA A 206 -24.65 0.52 -2.71
CA ALA A 206 -24.36 1.82 -2.15
C ALA A 206 -24.30 2.85 -3.28
N SER A 207 -25.02 3.96 -3.13
CA SER A 207 -25.01 5.06 -4.10
C SER A 207 -23.75 5.91 -3.91
N PRO A 208 -22.84 5.97 -4.91
CA PRO A 208 -21.66 6.81 -4.86
C PRO A 208 -22.05 8.30 -4.81
N ARG A 209 -21.46 9.05 -3.89
CA ARG A 209 -21.58 10.50 -3.80
C ARG A 209 -20.40 11.16 -4.49
N VAL A 210 -20.64 12.05 -5.44
CA VAL A 210 -19.58 12.86 -6.03
C VAL A 210 -19.05 13.87 -5.01
N ILE A 211 -17.75 13.87 -4.79
CA ILE A 211 -17.02 14.84 -3.96
C ILE A 211 -16.63 16.04 -4.82
N CYS A 212 -15.93 15.79 -5.92
CA CYS A 212 -15.53 16.82 -6.87
C CYS A 212 -15.34 16.23 -8.28
N ASN A 213 -15.52 17.07 -9.29
CA ASN A 213 -15.21 16.79 -10.69
C ASN A 213 -14.42 17.97 -11.25
N ILE A 214 -13.16 17.74 -11.62
CA ILE A 214 -12.26 18.77 -12.13
C ILE A 214 -11.82 18.36 -13.53
N CYS A 215 -12.27 19.10 -14.53
CA CYS A 215 -11.81 18.94 -15.91
C CYS A 215 -10.60 19.85 -16.13
N ARG A 216 -9.58 19.33 -16.79
CA ARG A 216 -8.37 20.08 -17.14
C ARG A 216 -8.09 19.93 -18.65
N PRO A 217 -8.04 21.06 -19.40
CA PRO A 217 -7.73 21.01 -20.82
C PRO A 217 -6.27 20.60 -21.04
N GLU A 218 -5.96 20.04 -22.21
CA GLU A 218 -4.60 19.60 -22.54
C GLU A 218 -3.56 20.73 -22.46
N THR A 219 -3.96 21.97 -22.74
CA THR A 219 -3.11 23.17 -22.68
C THR A 219 -2.56 23.45 -21.29
N ASP A 220 -3.25 22.98 -20.24
CA ASP A 220 -2.92 23.29 -18.86
C ASP A 220 -2.17 22.14 -18.17
N GLY A 221 -1.78 21.12 -18.96
CA GLY A 221 -1.20 19.86 -18.50
C GLY A 221 -2.26 18.78 -18.25
N GLN A 222 -1.83 17.51 -18.30
CA GLN A 222 -2.69 16.34 -18.12
C GLN A 222 -2.48 15.72 -16.74
N PHE A 223 -3.56 15.21 -16.14
CA PHE A 223 -3.47 14.37 -14.95
C PHE A 223 -2.85 13.01 -15.32
N TYR A 224 -1.83 12.58 -14.58
CA TYR A 224 -1.14 11.30 -14.86
C TYR A 224 -1.07 10.35 -13.65
N GLU A 225 -1.15 10.88 -12.44
CA GLU A 225 -1.03 10.11 -11.20
C GLU A 225 -1.96 10.67 -10.11
N VAL A 226 -2.56 9.79 -9.31
CA VAL A 226 -3.48 10.16 -8.23
C VAL A 226 -3.18 9.29 -7.02
N HIS A 227 -3.17 9.91 -5.84
CA HIS A 227 -3.06 9.26 -4.54
C HIS A 227 -4.11 9.82 -3.59
N ILE A 228 -4.59 9.00 -2.68
CA ILE A 228 -5.51 9.43 -1.63
C ILE A 228 -5.04 8.89 -0.29
N HIS A 229 -4.99 9.79 0.69
CA HIS A 229 -4.77 9.42 2.07
C HIS A 229 -5.78 10.13 2.96
N SER A 230 -6.64 9.36 3.63
CA SER A 230 -7.75 9.90 4.43
C SER A 230 -8.65 10.82 3.58
N HIS A 231 -8.69 12.11 3.89
CA HIS A 231 -9.47 13.13 3.19
C HIS A 231 -8.64 13.95 2.19
N LEU A 232 -7.35 13.66 2.06
CA LEU A 232 -6.46 14.37 1.15
C LEU A 232 -6.34 13.60 -0.16
N ILE A 233 -6.75 14.24 -1.25
CA ILE A 233 -6.54 13.75 -2.62
C ILE A 233 -5.40 14.57 -3.20
N ALA A 234 -4.42 13.90 -3.80
CA ALA A 234 -3.33 14.57 -4.51
C ALA A 234 -3.23 14.02 -5.92
N VAL A 235 -3.14 14.92 -6.90
CA VAL A 235 -3.13 14.57 -8.32
C VAL A 235 -1.98 15.25 -9.02
N GLY A 236 -1.13 14.46 -9.67
CA GLY A 236 -0.01 14.93 -10.47
C GLY A 236 -0.50 15.46 -11.81
N ILE A 237 -0.01 16.64 -12.17
CA ILE A 237 -0.22 17.31 -13.44
C ILE A 237 1.12 17.37 -14.17
N HIS A 238 1.15 16.94 -15.42
CA HIS A 238 2.32 17.00 -16.29
C HIS A 238 2.01 17.83 -17.54
N SER A 239 2.81 18.86 -17.78
CA SER A 239 2.84 19.61 -19.04
C SER A 239 4.07 19.19 -19.84
N VAL A 240 3.96 19.03 -21.15
CA VAL A 240 5.07 18.52 -22.00
C VAL A 240 6.05 19.62 -22.40
N LEU A 241 5.57 20.86 -22.60
CA LEU A 241 6.37 21.95 -23.17
C LEU A 241 6.12 23.28 -22.43
N PRO A 242 7.03 23.70 -21.53
CA PRO A 242 8.16 22.94 -20.96
C PRO A 242 7.68 21.78 -20.06
N PRO A 243 8.53 20.75 -19.81
CA PRO A 243 8.24 19.70 -18.86
C PRO A 243 8.10 20.29 -17.46
N VAL A 244 6.86 20.39 -16.99
CA VAL A 244 6.53 20.92 -15.66
C VAL A 244 5.65 19.92 -14.94
N TYR A 245 6.07 19.55 -13.74
CA TYR A 245 5.31 18.69 -12.83
C TYR A 245 4.70 19.56 -11.74
N ARG A 246 3.39 19.49 -11.57
CA ARG A 246 2.68 20.14 -10.45
C ARG A 246 1.83 19.11 -9.73
N ILE A 247 1.47 19.39 -8.48
CA ILE A 247 0.60 18.52 -7.71
C ILE A 247 -0.58 19.36 -7.22
N LEU A 248 -1.79 18.96 -7.61
CA LEU A 248 -3.03 19.53 -7.09
C LEU A 248 -3.48 18.74 -5.87
N PHE A 249 -3.48 19.39 -4.71
CA PHE A 249 -4.06 18.87 -3.48
C PHE A 249 -5.50 19.32 -3.34
N ILE A 250 -6.36 18.41 -2.89
CA ILE A 250 -7.78 18.66 -2.62
C ILE A 250 -8.10 18.03 -1.27
N ASN A 251 -8.54 18.86 -0.33
CA ASN A 251 -9.11 18.37 0.92
C ASN A 251 -10.61 18.10 0.71
N SER A 252 -11.01 16.83 0.72
CA SER A 252 -12.40 16.43 0.44
C SER A 252 -13.40 16.84 1.51
N LEU A 253 -12.93 17.21 2.72
CA LEU A 253 -13.79 17.69 3.80
C LEU A 253 -14.03 19.20 3.73
N THR A 254 -12.98 19.97 3.42
CA THR A 254 -13.05 21.44 3.40
C THR A 254 -13.24 22.03 2.00
N ALA A 255 -13.12 21.20 0.96
CA ALA A 255 -13.07 21.59 -0.45
C ALA A 255 -11.92 22.55 -0.81
N VAL A 256 -10.96 22.77 0.11
CA VAL A 256 -9.76 23.57 -0.17
C VAL A 256 -8.92 22.88 -1.23
N GLN A 257 -8.45 23.66 -2.20
CA GLN A 257 -7.57 23.21 -3.26
C GLN A 257 -6.26 24.00 -3.19
N CYS A 258 -5.12 23.32 -3.31
CA CYS A 258 -3.81 23.97 -3.37
C CYS A 258 -3.03 23.36 -4.53
N LEU A 259 -2.52 24.22 -5.42
CA LEU A 259 -1.66 23.78 -6.51
C LEU A 259 -0.21 24.02 -6.09
N VAL A 260 0.59 22.97 -6.12
CA VAL A 260 1.95 23.00 -5.64
C VAL A 260 2.92 22.77 -6.78
N ASP A 261 3.96 23.58 -6.83
CA ASP A 261 5.15 23.35 -7.65
C ASP A 261 6.26 22.77 -6.77
N PRO A 262 6.66 21.50 -6.97
CA PRO A 262 7.67 20.87 -6.13
C PRO A 262 9.10 21.39 -6.34
N GLU A 263 9.35 22.22 -7.36
CA GLU A 263 10.68 22.77 -7.69
C GLU A 263 11.79 21.71 -7.67
N TRP A 264 11.91 20.93 -8.76
CA TRP A 264 13.02 19.99 -8.91
C TRP A 264 14.27 20.69 -9.44
N PRO A 265 15.42 20.61 -8.74
CA PRO A 265 16.65 21.29 -9.16
C PRO A 265 17.30 20.62 -10.36
N GLU A 266 16.99 19.35 -10.62
CA GLU A 266 17.59 18.54 -11.67
C GLU A 266 16.52 17.92 -12.57
N GLN A 267 16.90 17.65 -13.81
CA GLN A 267 16.05 16.92 -14.74
C GLN A 267 15.91 15.47 -14.28
N VAL A 268 14.70 15.13 -13.84
CA VAL A 268 14.31 13.75 -13.54
C VAL A 268 13.64 13.12 -14.77
N THR A 269 14.00 11.88 -15.08
CA THR A 269 13.42 11.15 -16.22
C THR A 269 12.09 10.49 -15.86
N GLN A 270 11.94 10.11 -14.60
CA GLN A 270 10.73 9.56 -14.01
C GLN A 270 10.42 10.37 -12.76
N PHE A 271 9.15 10.74 -12.59
CA PHE A 271 8.68 11.46 -11.41
C PHE A 271 7.41 10.78 -10.90
N HIS A 272 7.45 10.41 -9.63
CA HIS A 272 6.33 9.85 -8.90
C HIS A 272 6.18 10.58 -7.57
N PHE A 273 5.01 10.51 -6.97
CA PHE A 273 4.80 11.03 -5.63
C PHE A 273 3.87 10.13 -4.82
N LYS A 274 3.89 10.32 -3.51
CA LYS A 274 2.97 9.66 -2.57
C LYS A 274 2.59 10.58 -1.44
N VAL A 275 1.37 10.40 -0.95
CA VAL A 275 0.84 11.16 0.17
C VAL A 275 0.72 10.28 1.40
N TYR A 276 1.23 10.79 2.51
CA TYR A 276 1.14 10.22 3.85
C TYR A 276 0.45 11.23 4.78
N PRO A 277 0.04 10.86 6.01
CA PRO A 277 -0.76 11.74 6.86
C PRO A 277 -0.17 13.14 7.10
N ARG A 278 1.16 13.27 7.07
CA ARG A 278 1.89 14.52 7.32
C ARG A 278 2.88 14.91 6.24
N HIS A 279 3.14 14.00 5.30
CA HIS A 279 4.23 14.15 4.37
C HIS A 279 3.79 13.93 2.93
N LEU A 280 4.40 14.70 2.04
CA LEU A 280 4.46 14.44 0.63
C LEU A 280 5.82 13.84 0.32
N VAL A 281 5.83 12.63 -0.22
CA VAL A 281 7.06 12.01 -0.70
C VAL A 281 7.12 12.15 -2.21
N LEU A 282 8.20 12.73 -2.69
CA LEU A 282 8.51 12.90 -4.09
C LEU A 282 9.64 11.96 -4.44
N THR A 283 9.51 11.20 -5.53
CA THR A 283 10.56 10.31 -6.00
C THR A 283 10.85 10.58 -7.46
N GLY A 284 12.13 10.50 -7.83
CA GLY A 284 12.52 10.65 -9.21
C GLY A 284 13.88 10.06 -9.52
N VAL A 285 14.11 9.79 -10.81
CA VAL A 285 15.37 9.20 -11.29
C VAL A 285 16.17 10.28 -12.00
N ARG A 286 17.37 10.57 -11.49
CA ARG A 286 18.31 11.51 -12.14
C ARG A 286 18.95 10.87 -13.37
N SER A 287 19.58 11.69 -14.22
CA SER A 287 20.31 11.25 -15.42
C SER A 287 21.37 10.16 -15.17
N GLN A 288 21.92 10.10 -13.96
CA GLN A 288 22.87 9.06 -13.53
C GLN A 288 22.19 7.77 -13.01
N SER A 289 20.88 7.61 -13.24
CA SER A 289 20.10 6.47 -12.75
C SER A 289 20.19 6.27 -11.23
N THR A 290 20.21 7.37 -10.50
CA THR A 290 20.08 7.41 -9.04
C THR A 290 18.63 7.74 -8.69
N LEU A 291 18.01 6.92 -7.85
CA LEU A 291 16.69 7.21 -7.28
C LEU A 291 16.87 8.24 -6.17
N VAL A 292 16.21 9.37 -6.32
CA VAL A 292 16.15 10.43 -5.33
C VAL A 292 14.78 10.37 -4.67
N VAL A 293 14.76 10.44 -3.35
CA VAL A 293 13.54 10.49 -2.55
C VAL A 293 13.58 11.74 -1.69
N ARG A 294 12.62 12.64 -1.87
CA ARG A 294 12.47 13.87 -1.08
C ARG A 294 11.18 13.79 -0.28
N ILE A 295 11.28 14.10 1.00
CA ILE A 295 10.15 14.10 1.92
C ILE A 295 9.89 15.55 2.30
N HIS A 296 8.71 16.05 1.99
CA HIS A 296 8.25 17.38 2.36
C HIS A 296 7.12 17.27 3.37
N ASP A 297 6.96 18.27 4.21
CA ASP A 297 5.72 18.44 4.95
C ASP A 297 4.57 18.81 4.00
N LEU A 298 3.36 18.41 4.34
CA LEU A 298 2.17 18.83 3.58
C LEU A 298 1.96 20.35 3.69
N PRO A 299 1.45 21.00 2.63
CA PRO A 299 1.12 22.42 2.67
C PRO A 299 0.26 22.77 3.90
N PRO A 300 0.53 23.86 4.63
CA PRO A 300 -0.20 24.20 5.85
C PRO A 300 -1.71 24.31 5.65
N ALA A 301 -2.15 24.71 4.45
CA ALA A 301 -3.56 24.76 4.06
C ALA A 301 -4.25 23.39 4.12
N MET A 302 -3.51 22.31 3.84
CA MET A 302 -4.01 20.92 3.84
C MET A 302 -4.01 20.29 5.23
N SER A 303 -3.14 20.77 6.12
CA SER A 303 -3.01 20.25 7.49
C SER A 303 -4.07 20.77 8.47
N ARG A 304 -4.89 21.77 8.07
CA ARG A 304 -5.92 22.34 8.95
C ARG A 304 -7.08 21.36 9.13
N SER A 305 -7.26 20.89 10.36
CA SER A 305 -8.43 20.10 10.74
C SER A 305 -9.71 20.92 10.54
N ALA A 306 -10.77 20.30 10.03
CA ALA A 306 -12.05 20.92 9.70
C ALA A 306 -12.85 21.43 10.93
N THR A 307 -12.24 21.54 12.12
CA THR A 307 -12.88 21.95 13.37
C THR A 307 -13.16 23.45 13.45
N ALA A 308 -12.72 24.25 12.49
CA ALA A 308 -13.06 25.67 12.41
C ALA A 308 -14.44 25.84 11.72
N ASN A 309 -15.48 26.09 12.52
CA ASN A 309 -16.83 26.46 12.08
C ASN A 309 -16.87 27.83 11.35
N SER A 310 -16.13 27.99 10.24
CA SER A 310 -16.11 29.23 9.46
C SER A 310 -17.03 29.10 8.26
N SER A 311 -18.22 29.67 8.39
CA SER A 311 -19.28 29.83 7.39
C SER A 311 -18.95 30.82 6.26
N SER A 312 -17.68 31.13 6.00
CA SER A 312 -17.27 31.96 4.87
C SER A 312 -17.03 31.08 3.64
N LEU A 313 -18.14 30.71 3.01
CA LEU A 313 -18.19 30.03 1.71
C LEU A 313 -17.59 30.92 0.60
N LEU A 314 -16.90 30.27 -0.35
CA LEU A 314 -16.80 30.62 -1.78
C LEU A 314 -15.56 31.30 -2.39
N GLU A 315 -14.46 31.55 -1.69
CA GLU A 315 -13.21 31.86 -2.41
C GLU A 315 -12.32 30.62 -2.57
N SER A 316 -12.54 29.92 -3.69
CA SER A 316 -11.65 28.91 -4.24
C SER A 316 -10.37 29.58 -4.75
N VAL A 317 -9.52 30.08 -3.84
CA VAL A 317 -8.21 30.62 -4.22
C VAL A 317 -7.27 29.45 -4.45
N SER A 318 -7.03 29.14 -5.73
CA SER A 318 -5.91 28.29 -6.13
C SER A 318 -4.61 29.08 -5.93
N LEU A 319 -4.10 29.11 -4.70
CA LEU A 319 -2.75 29.62 -4.45
C LEU A 319 -1.76 28.62 -5.05
N ILE A 320 -0.83 29.12 -5.87
CA ILE A 320 0.36 28.38 -6.23
C ILE A 320 1.31 28.53 -5.04
N GLU A 321 1.45 27.47 -4.25
CA GLU A 321 2.37 27.43 -3.12
C GLU A 321 3.65 26.69 -3.55
N SER A 322 4.81 27.29 -3.30
CA SER A 322 6.08 26.59 -3.40
C SER A 322 6.22 25.67 -2.19
N LEU A 323 6.70 24.44 -2.37
CA LEU A 323 6.98 23.55 -1.24
C LEU A 323 8.08 24.15 -0.38
N ALA A 324 7.93 24.01 0.94
CA ALA A 324 9.06 24.23 1.83
C ALA A 324 10.21 23.27 1.50
N ALA A 325 11.42 23.61 1.94
CA ALA A 325 12.58 22.74 1.81
C ALA A 325 12.28 21.31 2.31
N PRO A 326 12.82 20.27 1.66
CA PRO A 326 12.57 18.89 2.06
C PRO A 326 13.04 18.67 3.51
N VAL A 327 12.18 18.02 4.29
CA VAL A 327 12.48 17.56 5.66
C VAL A 327 13.57 16.49 5.64
N ALA A 328 13.58 15.66 4.58
CA ALA A 328 14.63 14.69 4.33
C ALA A 328 14.83 14.48 2.82
N GLU A 329 16.07 14.21 2.43
CA GLU A 329 16.43 13.80 1.07
C GLU A 329 17.33 12.57 1.14
N TYR A 330 17.01 11.57 0.33
CA TYR A 330 17.76 10.33 0.21
C TYR A 330 18.13 10.06 -1.23
N GLU A 331 19.28 9.42 -1.42
CA GLU A 331 19.74 8.96 -2.73
C GLU A 331 20.05 7.47 -2.68
N SER A 332 19.56 6.71 -3.65
CA SER A 332 19.99 5.33 -3.86
C SER A 332 21.39 5.30 -4.45
N PRO A 333 22.09 4.16 -4.35
CA PRO A 333 23.23 3.88 -5.23
C PRO A 333 22.83 4.04 -6.70
N THR A 334 23.79 4.41 -7.54
CA THR A 334 23.66 4.46 -9.00
C THR A 334 23.40 3.06 -9.55
N ILE A 335 22.26 2.88 -10.24
CA ILE A 335 21.86 1.59 -10.82
C ILE A 335 21.49 1.85 -12.27
N SER A 336 22.23 1.27 -13.22
CA SER A 336 21.98 1.52 -14.65
C SER A 336 20.54 1.15 -15.04
N ASP A 337 19.87 2.04 -15.79
CA ASP A 337 18.54 1.82 -16.37
C ASP A 337 17.49 1.44 -15.33
N LEU A 338 17.42 2.24 -14.26
CA LEU A 338 16.55 2.01 -13.12
C LEU A 338 15.08 2.25 -13.46
N ASP A 339 14.32 1.17 -13.63
CA ASP A 339 12.86 1.18 -13.45
C ASP A 339 12.52 0.77 -12.02
N TYR A 340 11.62 1.51 -11.38
CA TYR A 340 11.24 1.27 -9.99
C TYR A 340 9.74 1.32 -9.77
N THR A 341 9.29 0.60 -8.75
CA THR A 341 7.90 0.60 -8.29
C THR A 341 7.89 0.95 -6.81
N LEU A 342 7.07 1.91 -6.41
CA LEU A 342 6.84 2.25 -5.01
C LEU A 342 5.92 1.21 -4.35
N CYS A 343 5.93 1.15 -3.01
CA CYS A 343 4.99 0.32 -2.25
C CYS A 343 3.52 0.59 -2.61
N ALA A 344 2.59 -0.23 -2.15
CA ALA A 344 1.16 0.07 -2.23
C ALA A 344 0.80 1.32 -1.40
N ASP A 345 -0.30 1.99 -1.72
CA ASP A 345 -0.77 3.12 -0.90
C ASP A 345 -1.03 2.66 0.54
N SER A 346 -0.42 3.39 1.48
CA SER A 346 -0.51 3.04 2.88
C SER A 346 -1.76 3.64 3.48
N THR A 347 -2.60 2.77 4.01
CA THR A 347 -3.73 3.14 4.83
C THR A 347 -3.33 3.25 6.30
N ARG A 348 -2.18 2.67 6.67
CA ARG A 348 -1.60 2.71 8.01
C ARG A 348 -0.50 3.76 8.14
N ASN A 349 -0.10 4.03 9.39
CA ASN A 349 1.10 4.80 9.69
C ASN A 349 2.34 3.94 9.41
N VAL A 350 2.92 4.09 8.23
CA VAL A 350 4.21 3.47 7.90
C VAL A 350 5.36 4.36 8.36
N SER A 351 6.44 3.72 8.81
CA SER A 351 7.66 4.39 9.26
C SER A 351 8.65 4.66 8.13
N HIS A 352 8.37 4.14 6.92
CA HIS A 352 9.25 4.24 5.77
C HIS A 352 8.43 4.09 4.48
N ILE A 353 8.97 4.59 3.38
CA ILE A 353 8.54 4.27 2.03
C ILE A 353 9.50 3.25 1.44
N SER A 354 8.95 2.26 0.75
CA SER A 354 9.72 1.22 0.09
C SER A 354 9.64 1.36 -1.42
N SER A 355 10.75 1.09 -2.10
CA SER A 355 10.77 0.96 -3.56
C SER A 355 11.48 -0.33 -3.96
N ILE A 356 10.97 -1.00 -4.99
CA ILE A 356 11.61 -2.15 -5.61
C ILE A 356 12.05 -1.76 -7.02
N SER A 357 13.24 -2.17 -7.40
CA SER A 357 13.78 -1.93 -8.74
C SER A 357 14.36 -3.21 -9.31
N PHE A 358 14.07 -3.40 -10.60
CA PHE A 358 14.60 -4.49 -11.39
C PHE A 358 15.63 -3.95 -12.38
N HIS A 359 16.71 -4.70 -12.59
CA HIS A 359 17.71 -4.33 -13.58
C HIS A 359 17.20 -4.46 -15.02
N SER A 360 17.68 -3.58 -15.90
CA SER A 360 17.49 -3.71 -17.34
C SER A 360 18.32 -4.85 -17.92
N LEU A 361 17.79 -5.48 -18.97
CA LEU A 361 18.35 -6.65 -19.66
C LEU A 361 19.77 -6.44 -20.22
N ILE A 362 20.20 -5.19 -20.38
CA ILE A 362 21.45 -4.85 -21.05
C ILE A 362 22.66 -5.16 -20.14
N ARG A 363 22.49 -5.15 -18.82
CA ARG A 363 23.59 -5.35 -17.87
C ARG A 363 23.20 -6.34 -16.79
N ARG A 364 24.07 -7.33 -16.55
CA ARG A 364 23.96 -8.20 -15.37
C ARG A 364 24.20 -7.35 -14.13
N ALA A 365 23.14 -6.83 -13.57
CA ALA A 365 23.12 -6.12 -12.30
C ALA A 365 22.15 -6.84 -11.37
N ASP A 366 22.25 -6.51 -10.09
CA ASP A 366 21.34 -7.04 -9.09
C ASP A 366 20.08 -6.20 -9.04
N ASP A 367 19.03 -6.83 -8.54
CA ASP A 367 17.78 -6.17 -8.21
C ASP A 367 17.84 -5.67 -6.77
N TYR A 368 17.10 -4.61 -6.49
CA TYR A 368 17.17 -3.92 -5.21
C TYR A 368 15.80 -3.61 -4.66
N ILE A 369 15.68 -3.68 -3.34
CA ILE A 369 14.63 -3.00 -2.60
C ILE A 369 15.26 -1.97 -1.66
N PHE A 370 14.70 -0.77 -1.63
CA PHE A 370 15.14 0.34 -0.81
C PHE A 370 14.06 0.67 0.22
N HIS A 371 14.48 0.93 1.45
CA HIS A 371 13.61 1.46 2.50
C HIS A 371 14.10 2.84 2.93
N PHE A 372 13.28 3.86 2.69
CA PHE A 372 13.56 5.25 3.04
C PHE A 372 12.72 5.66 4.24
N PRO A 373 13.31 5.96 5.41
CA PRO A 373 12.55 6.34 6.59
C PRO A 373 11.68 7.57 6.34
N LEU A 374 10.42 7.49 6.76
CA LEU A 374 9.56 8.65 6.92
C LEU A 374 9.89 9.23 8.30
N VAL A 375 10.24 10.51 8.36
CA VAL A 375 10.69 11.17 9.59
C VAL A 375 9.54 11.27 10.59
N CYS A 376 9.31 10.22 11.37
CA CYS A 376 8.29 10.20 12.43
C CYS A 376 8.96 10.36 13.79
N GLY A 377 9.25 11.60 14.19
CA GLY A 377 9.50 11.94 15.60
C GLY A 377 10.55 13.03 15.84
N ALA A 378 10.28 13.86 16.86
CA ALA A 378 11.05 15.03 17.31
C ALA A 378 12.47 14.76 17.86
N LYS A 379 13.08 13.60 17.55
CA LYS A 379 14.38 13.18 18.10
C LYS A 379 15.50 13.01 17.08
N TRP A 380 15.26 13.28 15.79
CA TRP A 380 16.37 13.58 14.90
C TRP A 380 16.92 14.94 15.33
N LEU A 381 18.02 14.90 16.08
CA LEU A 381 18.65 16.05 16.70
C LEU A 381 18.74 17.23 15.73
N GLU A 382 18.27 18.39 16.20
CA GLU A 382 18.46 19.70 15.58
C GLU A 382 19.93 19.85 15.16
N GLY A 383 20.22 19.77 13.86
CA GLY A 383 21.59 20.05 13.39
C GLY A 383 21.99 19.54 12.01
N SER A 384 21.35 18.51 11.45
CA SER A 384 21.67 18.09 10.08
C SER A 384 20.42 17.84 9.25
N ALA A 385 20.01 18.85 8.47
CA ALA A 385 19.30 18.65 7.21
C ALA A 385 20.23 17.92 6.23
N GLY A 386 20.59 16.69 6.59
CA GLY A 386 21.62 15.89 5.94
C GLY A 386 20.99 15.00 4.89
N THR A 387 21.62 14.95 3.72
CA THR A 387 21.40 13.92 2.73
C THR A 387 21.61 12.55 3.39
N GLY A 388 20.52 11.81 3.54
CA GLY A 388 20.51 10.50 4.18
C GLY A 388 20.82 9.40 3.18
N LYS A 389 21.32 8.26 3.68
CA LYS A 389 21.31 7.00 2.92
C LYS A 389 20.03 6.23 3.22
N PRO A 390 19.49 5.43 2.27
CA PRO A 390 18.40 4.50 2.56
C PRO A 390 18.77 3.60 3.76
N SER A 391 17.79 3.36 4.63
CA SER A 391 17.99 2.63 5.88
C SER A 391 18.33 1.15 5.66
N PHE A 392 17.71 0.56 4.64
CA PHE A 392 17.90 -0.83 4.24
C PHE A 392 17.94 -0.93 2.72
N ILE A 393 18.87 -1.75 2.24
CA ILE A 393 19.01 -2.14 0.85
C ILE A 393 19.06 -3.66 0.84
N HIS A 394 18.02 -4.30 0.32
CA HIS A 394 18.11 -5.74 0.04
C HIS A 394 18.47 -5.94 -1.42
N ARG A 395 19.52 -6.72 -1.65
CA ARG A 395 19.98 -7.14 -2.96
C ARG A 395 19.43 -8.52 -3.25
N PHE A 396 18.87 -8.71 -4.43
CA PHE A 396 18.39 -10.00 -4.90
C PHE A 396 18.68 -10.16 -6.40
N SER A 397 18.38 -11.33 -6.94
CA SER A 397 18.61 -11.63 -8.35
C SER A 397 17.41 -12.36 -8.92
N THR A 398 16.87 -11.80 -10.00
CA THR A 398 15.94 -12.46 -10.92
C THR A 398 16.70 -13.21 -12.00
N HIS A 399 15.98 -13.96 -12.84
CA HIS A 399 16.60 -14.68 -13.95
C HIS A 399 17.15 -13.67 -14.99
N THR A 400 18.39 -13.87 -15.46
CA THR A 400 19.08 -12.92 -16.36
C THR A 400 18.42 -12.73 -17.73
N SER A 401 17.54 -13.65 -18.13
CA SER A 401 16.72 -13.54 -19.35
C SER A 401 15.25 -13.25 -19.04
N ALA A 402 14.95 -12.66 -17.89
CA ALA A 402 13.59 -12.32 -17.49
C ALA A 402 13.39 -10.83 -17.27
N SER A 403 12.14 -10.40 -17.32
CA SER A 403 11.69 -9.06 -16.96
C SER A 403 10.48 -9.15 -16.05
N ALA A 404 10.34 -8.20 -15.14
CA ALA A 404 9.13 -8.03 -14.34
C ALA A 404 8.13 -7.17 -15.12
N GLU A 405 6.95 -7.69 -15.45
CA GLU A 405 5.93 -6.97 -16.22
C GLU A 405 4.91 -6.25 -15.33
N ILE A 406 4.44 -6.94 -14.28
CA ILE A 406 3.46 -6.38 -13.33
C ILE A 406 4.04 -6.57 -11.93
N VAL A 407 4.28 -5.47 -11.22
CA VAL A 407 4.92 -5.48 -9.89
C VAL A 407 3.94 -4.94 -8.85
N CYS A 408 3.78 -5.69 -7.76
CA CYS A 408 3.03 -5.27 -6.58
C CYS A 408 3.94 -5.36 -5.36
N LEU A 409 4.36 -4.21 -4.85
CA LEU A 409 5.09 -4.11 -3.59
C LEU A 409 4.10 -3.85 -2.44
N GLY A 410 4.18 -4.63 -1.37
CA GLY A 410 3.32 -4.47 -0.20
C GLY A 410 3.44 -3.10 0.48
N GLU A 411 2.50 -2.76 1.35
CA GLU A 411 2.43 -1.49 2.10
C GLU A 411 3.71 -1.20 2.88
N THR A 412 4.27 -2.20 3.58
CA THR A 412 5.54 -2.06 4.31
C THR A 412 6.73 -2.37 3.41
N GLY A 413 6.49 -2.99 2.25
CA GLY A 413 7.54 -3.47 1.35
C GLY A 413 8.31 -4.67 1.91
N SER A 414 7.80 -5.34 2.95
CA SER A 414 8.41 -6.56 3.46
C SER A 414 8.13 -7.76 2.56
N ARG A 415 7.13 -7.65 1.67
CA ARG A 415 6.79 -8.63 0.65
C ARG A 415 6.47 -7.96 -0.66
N ALA A 416 6.74 -8.67 -1.75
CA ALA A 416 6.35 -8.28 -3.09
C ALA A 416 5.84 -9.50 -3.87
N VAL A 417 5.02 -9.23 -4.88
CA VAL A 417 4.58 -10.20 -5.89
C VAL A 417 4.76 -9.55 -7.26
N TRP A 418 5.27 -10.29 -8.22
CA TRP A 418 5.34 -9.80 -9.60
C TRP A 418 5.16 -10.91 -10.63
N LEU A 419 4.73 -10.53 -11.82
CA LEU A 419 4.71 -11.39 -12.99
C LEU A 419 6.05 -11.28 -13.70
N GLU A 420 6.80 -12.37 -13.75
CA GLU A 420 8.07 -12.48 -14.46
C GLU A 420 7.86 -13.14 -15.83
N ARG A 421 8.35 -12.51 -16.90
CA ARG A 421 8.36 -13.08 -18.26
C ARG A 421 9.79 -13.39 -18.70
N ARG A 422 10.02 -14.62 -19.15
CA ARG A 422 11.30 -15.04 -19.73
C ARG A 422 11.35 -14.81 -21.23
N TRP A 423 12.26 -13.97 -21.69
CA TRP A 423 12.39 -13.61 -23.11
C TRP A 423 12.78 -14.78 -24.02
N THR A 424 13.52 -15.75 -23.48
CA THR A 424 14.02 -16.90 -24.25
C THR A 424 12.97 -17.96 -24.51
N SER A 425 12.01 -18.13 -23.60
CA SER A 425 10.99 -19.20 -23.65
C SER A 425 9.56 -18.70 -23.72
N ASP A 426 9.34 -17.40 -23.54
CA ASP A 426 8.02 -16.79 -23.32
C ASP A 426 7.25 -17.43 -22.15
N GLU A 427 7.98 -17.99 -21.18
CA GLU A 427 7.41 -18.57 -19.97
C GLU A 427 7.12 -17.47 -18.95
N TYR A 428 5.91 -17.49 -18.40
CA TYR A 428 5.47 -16.57 -17.37
C TYR A 428 5.47 -17.27 -16.02
N THR A 429 6.08 -16.65 -15.02
CA THR A 429 6.11 -17.15 -13.64
C THR A 429 5.61 -16.06 -12.70
N LEU A 430 4.66 -16.39 -11.83
CA LEU A 430 4.27 -15.51 -10.75
C LEU A 430 5.29 -15.68 -9.61
N MET A 431 6.03 -14.62 -9.32
CA MET A 431 7.13 -14.60 -8.35
C MET A 431 6.71 -13.93 -7.05
N LYS A 432 7.38 -14.28 -5.95
CA LYS A 432 7.26 -13.62 -4.65
C LYS A 432 8.63 -13.21 -4.12
N GLY A 433 8.63 -12.13 -3.34
CA GLY A 433 9.77 -11.65 -2.56
C GLY A 433 9.41 -11.53 -1.08
N THR A 434 10.34 -11.84 -0.19
CA THR A 434 10.30 -11.51 1.24
C THR A 434 11.57 -10.78 1.63
N PHE A 435 11.40 -9.55 2.11
CA PHE A 435 12.46 -8.60 2.44
C PHE A 435 12.31 -8.20 3.90
N SER A 436 13.04 -8.89 4.77
CA SER A 436 12.95 -8.62 6.20
C SER A 436 13.87 -7.46 6.57
N PRO A 437 13.39 -6.40 7.23
CA PRO A 437 14.23 -5.27 7.63
C PRO A 437 15.30 -5.69 8.66
N ASN A 438 15.05 -6.74 9.44
CA ASN A 438 16.10 -7.35 10.28
C ASN A 438 17.25 -7.92 9.44
N ARG A 439 18.46 -7.38 9.65
CA ARG A 439 19.73 -7.72 8.97
C ARG A 439 20.21 -9.18 9.10
N GLY A 440 19.44 -10.08 9.72
CA GLY A 440 19.78 -11.51 9.84
C GLY A 440 18.86 -12.46 9.07
N ASN A 441 17.71 -11.96 8.60
CA ASN A 441 16.75 -12.81 7.92
C ASN A 441 17.08 -12.88 6.41
N PRO A 442 17.13 -14.09 5.81
CA PRO A 442 17.45 -14.21 4.40
C PRO A 442 16.35 -13.58 3.55
N VAL A 443 16.80 -12.93 2.48
CA VAL A 443 15.93 -12.50 1.37
C VAL A 443 15.47 -13.75 0.65
N VAL A 444 14.16 -13.90 0.47
CA VAL A 444 13.57 -15.06 -0.23
C VAL A 444 12.90 -14.57 -1.49
N VAL A 445 13.43 -14.96 -2.66
CA VAL A 445 12.86 -14.65 -3.97
C VAL A 445 12.69 -15.95 -4.75
N GLU A 446 11.43 -16.35 -4.96
CA GLU A 446 11.08 -17.67 -5.50
C GLU A 446 9.73 -17.58 -6.26
N PRO A 447 9.38 -18.57 -7.08
CA PRO A 447 8.03 -18.71 -7.61
C PRO A 447 6.99 -18.73 -6.47
N LEU A 448 5.91 -17.95 -6.61
CA LEU A 448 4.80 -17.93 -5.67
C LEU A 448 3.96 -19.22 -5.76
N LEU A 449 3.84 -19.77 -6.97
CA LEU A 449 3.03 -20.94 -7.28
C LEU A 449 3.92 -22.14 -7.62
N ALA A 450 3.51 -23.33 -7.17
CA ALA A 450 4.17 -24.56 -7.58
C ALA A 450 3.99 -24.78 -9.09
N ARG A 451 5.05 -25.22 -9.78
CA ARG A 451 5.03 -25.43 -11.25
C ARG A 451 3.94 -26.39 -11.75
N HIS A 452 3.48 -27.30 -10.90
CA HIS A 452 2.47 -28.31 -11.22
C HIS A 452 1.06 -27.91 -10.76
N LEU A 453 0.89 -26.72 -10.18
CA LEU A 453 -0.43 -26.25 -9.77
C LEU A 453 -1.25 -25.89 -11.01
N ALA A 454 -2.33 -26.63 -11.24
CA ALA A 454 -3.28 -26.32 -12.29
C ALA A 454 -4.13 -25.11 -11.89
N LEU A 455 -3.82 -23.95 -12.45
CA LEU A 455 -4.66 -22.76 -12.36
C LEU A 455 -5.80 -22.83 -13.40
N PRO A 456 -6.95 -22.21 -13.13
CA PRO A 456 -8.05 -22.10 -14.10
C PRO A 456 -7.77 -21.07 -15.21
N PHE A 457 -6.53 -20.58 -15.31
CA PHE A 457 -6.05 -19.64 -16.32
C PHE A 457 -4.54 -19.84 -16.52
N GLU A 458 -4.03 -19.36 -17.65
CA GLU A 458 -2.59 -19.32 -17.91
C GLU A 458 -2.01 -17.99 -17.41
N LEU A 459 -0.80 -18.01 -16.83
CA LEU A 459 -0.17 -16.80 -16.29
C LEU A 459 0.06 -15.70 -17.34
N ARG A 460 0.26 -16.06 -18.62
CA ARG A 460 0.35 -15.11 -19.75
C ARG A 460 -0.95 -14.33 -20.02
N MET A 461 -2.08 -14.77 -19.46
CA MET A 461 -3.36 -14.06 -19.57
C MET A 461 -3.52 -13.00 -18.49
N CYS A 462 -2.61 -12.92 -17.52
CA CYS A 462 -2.66 -11.95 -16.43
C CYS A 462 -2.49 -10.53 -16.96
N GLN A 463 -3.48 -9.69 -16.70
CA GLN A 463 -3.52 -8.30 -17.16
C GLN A 463 -3.27 -7.30 -16.04
N ALA A 464 -3.70 -7.63 -14.82
CA ALA A 464 -3.53 -6.78 -13.65
C ALA A 464 -3.37 -7.64 -12.40
N LEU A 465 -2.59 -7.13 -11.46
CA LEU A 465 -2.38 -7.71 -10.14
C LEU A 465 -2.74 -6.68 -9.05
N ALA A 466 -3.21 -7.17 -7.90
CA ALA A 466 -3.22 -6.42 -6.66
C ALA A 466 -2.77 -7.32 -5.52
N PHE A 467 -2.06 -6.77 -4.54
CA PHE A 467 -1.49 -7.52 -3.44
C PHE A 467 -1.76 -6.81 -2.11
N GLU A 468 -2.32 -7.53 -1.16
CA GLU A 468 -2.47 -7.08 0.24
C GLU A 468 -1.51 -7.87 1.12
N GLU A 469 -0.47 -7.18 1.57
CA GLU A 469 0.68 -7.78 2.24
C GLU A 469 0.34 -8.44 3.58
N SER A 470 -0.55 -7.80 4.35
CA SER A 470 -0.89 -8.23 5.70
C SER A 470 -1.76 -9.48 5.75
N THR A 471 -2.52 -9.73 4.68
CA THR A 471 -3.34 -10.94 4.51
C THR A 471 -2.69 -11.98 3.61
N GLY A 472 -1.68 -11.59 2.81
CA GLY A 472 -1.10 -12.43 1.78
C GLY A 472 -2.01 -12.62 0.57
N ARG A 473 -3.05 -11.79 0.43
CA ARG A 473 -4.01 -11.95 -0.66
C ARG A 473 -3.46 -11.39 -1.96
N VAL A 474 -3.54 -12.17 -3.03
CA VAL A 474 -3.17 -11.78 -4.39
C VAL A 474 -4.42 -11.84 -5.27
N CYS A 475 -4.79 -10.71 -5.88
CA CYS A 475 -5.83 -10.67 -6.90
C CYS A 475 -5.19 -10.68 -8.27
N VAL A 476 -5.72 -11.51 -9.16
CA VAL A 476 -5.26 -11.69 -10.54
C VAL A 476 -6.45 -11.46 -11.46
N ALA A 477 -6.38 -10.45 -12.31
CA ALA A 477 -7.35 -10.27 -13.38
C ALA A 477 -6.77 -10.75 -14.70
N VAL A 478 -7.56 -11.51 -15.46
CA VAL A 478 -7.12 -12.08 -16.73
C VAL A 478 -7.87 -11.48 -17.91
N HIS A 479 -7.28 -11.56 -19.11
CA HIS A 479 -7.86 -11.04 -20.35
C HIS A 479 -9.24 -11.60 -20.70
N SER A 480 -9.62 -12.78 -20.18
CA SER A 480 -10.95 -13.35 -20.37
C SER A 480 -12.05 -12.65 -19.57
N GLY A 481 -11.71 -11.64 -18.76
CA GLY A 481 -12.65 -10.94 -17.90
C GLY A 481 -12.95 -11.64 -16.58
N GLU A 482 -12.15 -12.65 -16.23
CA GLU A 482 -12.26 -13.34 -14.94
C GLU A 482 -11.27 -12.71 -13.95
N LEU A 483 -11.67 -12.68 -12.69
CA LEU A 483 -10.82 -12.24 -11.59
C LEU A 483 -10.69 -13.38 -10.57
N TYR A 484 -9.45 -13.68 -10.19
CA TYR A 484 -9.12 -14.71 -9.24
C TYR A 484 -8.47 -14.12 -8.01
N ILE A 485 -8.91 -14.53 -6.82
CA ILE A 485 -8.32 -14.14 -5.54
C ILE A 485 -7.65 -15.37 -4.94
N LEU A 486 -6.33 -15.31 -4.78
CA LEU A 486 -5.52 -16.31 -4.10
C LEU A 486 -5.25 -15.83 -2.67
N GLU A 487 -5.60 -16.66 -1.70
CA GLU A 487 -5.26 -16.42 -0.29
C GLU A 487 -4.28 -17.46 0.20
N PHE A 488 -3.23 -17.02 0.90
CA PHE A 488 -2.12 -17.86 1.37
C PHE A 488 -2.11 -18.01 2.91
#